data_AF-A0A2N5ZGW7-F1
#
_entry.id   AF-A0A2N5ZGW7-F1
#
_cell.length_a   1.000
_cell.length_b   1.000
_cell.length_c   1.000
_cell.angle_alpha   90.00
_cell.angle_beta   90.00
_cell.angle_gamma   90.00
#
_symmetry.space_group_name_H-M   'P 1'
#
loop_
_entity.id
_entity.type
_entity.pdbx_description
1 polymer ?
#
loop_
_entity_poly.entity_id
_entity_poly.type
_entity_poly.pdbx_seq_one_letter_code
_entity_poly.pdbx_strand_id
1 'polypeptide(L)'
;MKKVSILVLILSLFVVSSYSFTQDPGYKLLMNAQKNDVYSVDAYKAIVGVMQQVDPKFKISWNEQQGVPSSVIGTVDSKVDVVELLQSRLPEGLSLELVKLNDKHSVYQYRAGMVKVFPATLTYSKANDKFMMAGAFVFNNEVKNGVSIDELTAEKVASDYISSDMRTKIMHSERVMFDTKDGLLNSYLVQIKSTSPIGDFIVVVDADTADVVYCDNMLAFAEGKVYETNPLKCNASMVNIINIKNEHTLYGYYVNVQNEDTDNAYAEDDSFVYDEDSTHFDEVGIYYAIDRIHDFYKDTYGYDCLYKSMKATVHYGTDYDNAFFSPWGQYFCFGDGSRFNNLAREASVTFHEYTHAVSYDIAGLGTSGEAGGMNEALSDYFGN
;
A
#
# COMPACT_ATOMS: atom_id res chain seq x y z
N MET A 1 -3.50 15.77 -40.85
CA MET A 1 -3.09 14.48 -40.27
C MET A 1 -1.89 14.70 -39.37
N LYS A 2 -2.09 14.69 -38.05
CA LYS A 2 -1.09 14.22 -37.07
C LYS A 2 -1.88 13.42 -36.05
N LYS A 3 -1.89 12.09 -36.23
CA LYS A 3 -2.27 11.15 -35.18
C LYS A 3 -1.25 11.34 -34.07
N VAL A 4 -1.70 11.81 -32.91
CA VAL A 4 -0.94 11.70 -31.67
C VAL A 4 -1.76 10.75 -30.81
N SER A 5 -1.43 9.46 -30.94
CA SER A 5 -1.80 8.44 -29.97
C SER A 5 -0.93 8.68 -28.75
N ILE A 6 -1.52 9.10 -27.64
CA ILE A 6 -0.86 9.07 -26.33
C ILE A 6 -1.78 8.28 -25.40
N LEU A 7 -1.33 7.06 -25.12
CA LEU A 7 -1.76 6.23 -24.01
C LEU A 7 -1.30 6.95 -22.73
N VAL A 8 -2.23 7.30 -21.84
CA VAL A 8 -1.89 7.81 -20.51
C VAL A 8 -2.28 6.75 -19.51
N LEU A 9 -1.25 6.07 -19.01
CA LEU A 9 -1.25 5.17 -17.86
C LEU A 9 -1.63 5.99 -16.61
N ILE A 10 -2.62 5.55 -15.82
CA ILE A 10 -2.76 6.00 -14.44
C ILE A 10 -2.95 4.77 -13.55
N LEU A 11 -2.07 4.69 -12.54
CA LEU A 11 -2.17 3.81 -11.38
C LEU A 11 -3.59 3.87 -10.80
N SER A 12 -4.25 2.73 -10.80
CA SER A 12 -5.10 2.40 -9.67
C SER A 12 -4.22 2.41 -8.42
N LEU A 13 -4.56 3.22 -7.41
CA LEU A 13 -4.37 2.78 -6.04
C LEU A 13 -5.42 1.68 -5.80
N PHE A 14 -5.10 0.51 -6.32
CA PHE A 14 -5.64 -0.80 -5.98
C PHE A 14 -4.43 -1.72 -6.13
N VAL A 15 -3.91 -2.16 -5.00
CA VAL A 15 -3.08 -3.35 -4.86
C VAL A 15 -4.03 -4.35 -4.20
N VAL A 16 -4.84 -5.02 -5.02
CA VAL A 16 -5.52 -6.26 -4.65
C VAL A 16 -5.73 -7.09 -5.93
N SER A 17 -4.76 -7.94 -6.23
CA SER A 17 -4.95 -9.18 -6.99
C SER A 17 -3.84 -10.16 -6.59
N SER A 18 -4.02 -11.48 -6.41
CA SER A 18 -5.17 -12.36 -6.39
C SER A 18 -4.71 -13.75 -5.87
N TYR A 19 -5.61 -14.47 -5.17
CA TYR A 19 -5.56 -15.91 -4.81
C TYR A 19 -4.81 -16.43 -3.58
N SER A 20 -5.62 -16.65 -2.53
CA SER A 20 -5.65 -17.73 -1.52
C SER A 20 -4.62 -18.87 -1.56
N PHE A 21 -4.08 -19.17 -0.37
CA PHE A 21 -3.96 -20.55 0.11
C PHE A 21 -4.58 -20.77 1.50
N THR A 22 -5.44 -21.78 1.52
CA THR A 22 -6.15 -22.38 2.64
C THR A 22 -5.24 -23.34 3.41
N GLN A 23 -5.17 -23.24 4.74
CA GLN A 23 -5.12 -24.38 5.70
C GLN A 23 -5.46 -23.96 7.15
N ASP A 24 -6.50 -23.14 7.36
CA ASP A 24 -7.07 -22.94 8.70
C ASP A 24 -8.61 -22.80 8.61
N PRO A 25 -9.42 -23.63 9.30
CA PRO A 25 -10.88 -23.59 9.18
C PRO A 25 -11.56 -22.31 9.68
N GLY A 26 -10.81 -21.32 10.19
CA GLY A 26 -11.34 -20.09 10.80
C GLY A 26 -11.25 -18.80 9.97
N TYR A 27 -10.53 -18.77 8.85
CA TYR A 27 -10.26 -17.52 8.12
C TYR A 27 -10.91 -17.51 6.73
N LYS A 28 -12.04 -16.79 6.61
CA LYS A 28 -12.57 -16.30 5.34
C LYS A 28 -12.51 -14.78 5.34
N LEU A 29 -11.37 -14.25 4.93
CA LEU A 29 -11.20 -12.84 4.60
C LEU A 29 -10.77 -12.76 3.14
N LEU A 30 -11.75 -12.48 2.29
CA LEU A 30 -11.59 -12.17 0.88
C LEU A 30 -11.91 -10.68 0.73
N MET A 31 -10.92 -9.84 0.48
CA MET A 31 -11.13 -8.77 -0.48
C MET A 31 -10.74 -9.34 -1.84
N ASN A 32 -11.72 -9.94 -2.48
CA ASN A 32 -11.65 -10.34 -3.86
C ASN A 32 -13.11 -10.25 -4.29
N ALA A 33 -13.49 -9.18 -4.98
CA ALA A 33 -14.82 -9.12 -5.58
C ALA A 33 -14.95 -10.38 -6.46
N GLN A 34 -15.79 -11.32 -6.04
CA GLN A 34 -16.04 -12.51 -6.82
C GLN A 34 -16.88 -12.14 -8.05
N LYS A 35 -16.85 -12.98 -9.08
CA LYS A 35 -17.65 -12.86 -10.31
C LYS A 35 -19.17 -12.64 -10.09
N ASN A 36 -19.66 -12.81 -8.86
CA ASN A 36 -21.05 -12.63 -8.45
C ASN A 36 -21.25 -11.52 -7.39
N ASP A 37 -20.22 -10.76 -7.03
CA ASP A 37 -20.35 -9.60 -6.16
C ASP A 37 -20.92 -8.44 -6.96
N VAL A 38 -22.23 -8.26 -6.82
CA VAL A 38 -22.95 -7.14 -7.43
C VAL A 38 -22.69 -5.89 -6.58
N TYR A 39 -21.52 -5.28 -6.76
CA TYR A 39 -21.47 -3.82 -6.62
C TYR A 39 -22.51 -3.27 -7.57
N SER A 40 -23.45 -2.47 -7.05
CA SER A 40 -24.66 -2.03 -7.75
C SER A 40 -24.35 -1.56 -9.17
N VAL A 41 -24.53 -2.47 -10.13
CA VAL A 41 -24.39 -2.22 -11.57
C VAL A 41 -25.29 -1.03 -11.97
N ASP A 42 -26.33 -0.74 -11.19
CA ASP A 42 -27.28 0.33 -11.39
C ASP A 42 -26.76 1.70 -10.95
N ALA A 43 -26.01 1.80 -9.84
CA ALA A 43 -25.28 3.00 -9.44
C ALA A 43 -24.24 3.39 -10.51
N TYR A 44 -23.52 2.39 -11.04
CA TYR A 44 -22.56 2.60 -12.11
C TYR A 44 -23.22 3.00 -13.43
N LYS A 45 -24.30 2.32 -13.85
CA LYS A 45 -25.10 2.74 -15.01
C LYS A 45 -25.67 4.15 -14.85
N ALA A 46 -26.03 4.56 -13.63
CA ALA A 46 -26.51 5.92 -13.37
C ALA A 46 -25.41 6.96 -13.59
N ILE A 47 -24.18 6.76 -13.08
CA ILE A 47 -23.04 7.63 -13.37
C ILE A 47 -22.77 7.68 -14.87
N VAL A 48 -22.75 6.52 -15.52
CA VAL A 48 -22.48 6.43 -16.96
C VAL A 48 -23.54 7.17 -17.74
N GLY A 49 -24.81 7.01 -17.40
CA GLY A 49 -25.91 7.75 -18.01
C GLY A 49 -25.79 9.26 -17.79
N VAL A 50 -25.42 9.70 -16.58
CA VAL A 50 -25.20 11.13 -16.27
C VAL A 50 -23.98 11.66 -17.04
N MET A 51 -22.88 10.93 -17.08
CA MET A 51 -21.63 11.37 -17.71
C MET A 51 -21.71 11.34 -19.24
N GLN A 52 -22.44 10.37 -19.82
CA GLN A 52 -22.68 10.32 -21.27
C GLN A 52 -23.65 11.41 -21.77
N GLN A 53 -24.50 11.97 -20.89
CA GLN A 53 -25.28 13.17 -21.21
C GLN A 53 -24.40 14.43 -21.36
N VAL A 54 -23.24 14.44 -20.70
CA VAL A 54 -22.29 15.56 -20.71
C VAL A 54 -21.27 15.41 -21.83
N ASP A 55 -20.63 14.25 -21.91
CA ASP A 55 -19.72 13.89 -23.01
C ASP A 55 -20.08 12.47 -23.51
N PRO A 56 -20.72 12.36 -24.69
CA PRO A 56 -21.02 11.07 -25.32
C PRO A 56 -19.79 10.19 -25.58
N LYS A 57 -18.56 10.75 -25.50
CA LYS A 57 -17.29 10.03 -25.66
C LYS A 57 -16.69 9.54 -24.35
N PHE A 58 -17.35 9.74 -23.22
CA PHE A 58 -16.94 9.21 -21.92
C PHE A 58 -16.79 7.69 -22.01
N LYS A 59 -15.57 7.19 -21.82
CA LYS A 59 -15.23 5.76 -21.86
C LYS A 59 -15.04 5.22 -20.45
N ILE A 60 -15.26 3.93 -20.29
CA ILE A 60 -15.06 3.20 -19.04
C ILE A 60 -14.07 2.09 -19.36
N SER A 61 -13.10 1.86 -18.46
CA SER A 61 -12.26 0.66 -18.45
C SER A 61 -12.84 -0.32 -17.42
N TRP A 62 -13.18 -1.52 -17.88
CA TRP A 62 -13.63 -2.63 -17.04
C TRP A 62 -12.44 -3.51 -16.66
N ASN A 63 -12.37 -3.99 -15.41
CA ASN A 63 -11.53 -5.14 -15.08
C ASN A 63 -12.35 -6.41 -15.33
N GLU A 64 -12.15 -7.04 -16.49
CA GLU A 64 -12.90 -8.22 -16.91
C GLU A 64 -12.64 -9.47 -16.05
N GLN A 65 -11.53 -9.53 -15.31
CA GLN A 65 -11.20 -10.67 -14.43
C GLN A 65 -11.95 -10.62 -13.09
N GLN A 66 -12.25 -9.43 -12.56
CA GLN A 66 -12.87 -9.25 -11.23
C GLN A 66 -14.37 -8.91 -11.27
N GLY A 67 -14.97 -8.70 -12.46
CA GLY A 67 -16.41 -8.44 -12.59
C GLY A 67 -16.89 -7.13 -11.97
N VAL A 68 -15.97 -6.24 -11.58
CA VAL A 68 -16.24 -4.91 -11.00
C VAL A 68 -15.55 -3.81 -11.81
N PRO A 69 -16.10 -2.58 -11.85
CA PRO A 69 -15.40 -1.42 -12.41
C PRO A 69 -14.24 -1.02 -11.48
N SER A 70 -12.99 -1.21 -11.92
CA SER A 70 -11.79 -0.86 -11.11
C SER A 70 -11.50 0.65 -11.07
N SER A 71 -12.01 1.42 -12.04
CA SER A 71 -11.92 2.88 -12.09
C SER A 71 -12.86 3.45 -13.18
N VAL A 72 -13.30 4.70 -13.01
CA VAL A 72 -14.06 5.42 -14.06
C VAL A 72 -13.16 6.48 -14.70
N ILE A 73 -12.32 6.05 -15.63
CA ILE A 73 -11.43 6.97 -16.36
C ILE A 73 -12.15 7.56 -17.56
N GLY A 74 -12.66 8.78 -17.43
CA GLY A 74 -13.29 9.50 -18.53
C GLY A 74 -12.74 10.91 -18.71
N THR A 75 -12.59 11.33 -19.97
CA THR A 75 -12.34 12.73 -20.32
C THR A 75 -13.69 13.43 -20.45
N VAL A 76 -13.84 14.61 -19.84
CA VAL A 76 -15.00 15.49 -19.98
C VAL A 76 -14.51 16.85 -20.46
N ASP A 77 -15.30 17.56 -21.26
CA ASP A 77 -14.99 18.94 -21.70
C ASP A 77 -14.77 19.86 -20.48
N SER A 78 -13.72 20.68 -20.52
CA SER A 78 -13.30 21.58 -19.43
C SER A 78 -14.26 22.70 -19.10
N LYS A 79 -15.33 22.84 -19.86
CA LYS A 79 -16.43 23.77 -19.59
C LYS A 79 -17.47 23.24 -18.61
N VAL A 80 -17.40 21.97 -18.21
CA VAL A 80 -18.37 21.36 -17.29
C VAL A 80 -17.73 21.11 -15.93
N ASP A 81 -18.33 21.67 -14.89
CA ASP A 81 -17.98 21.33 -13.51
C ASP A 81 -18.61 19.97 -13.16
N VAL A 82 -17.81 18.92 -13.29
CA VAL A 82 -18.25 17.53 -13.09
C VAL A 82 -18.62 17.27 -11.63
N VAL A 83 -17.99 17.97 -10.68
CA VAL A 83 -18.27 17.82 -9.26
C VAL A 83 -19.61 18.48 -8.93
N GLU A 84 -19.86 19.68 -9.43
CA GLU A 84 -21.16 20.36 -9.29
C GLU A 84 -22.29 19.52 -9.91
N LEU A 85 -22.04 18.95 -11.08
CA LEU A 85 -23.00 18.07 -11.72
C LEU A 85 -23.29 16.81 -10.89
N LEU A 86 -22.26 16.11 -10.41
CA LEU A 86 -22.42 14.95 -9.55
C LEU A 86 -23.20 15.31 -8.29
N GLN A 87 -22.81 16.41 -7.64
CA GLN A 87 -23.48 16.95 -6.46
C GLN A 87 -24.97 17.20 -6.71
N SER A 88 -25.34 17.71 -7.89
CA SER A 88 -26.75 17.96 -8.26
C SER A 88 -27.58 16.70 -8.49
N ARG A 89 -26.92 15.54 -8.64
CA ARG A 89 -27.55 14.24 -8.90
C ARG A 89 -27.53 13.30 -7.71
N LEU A 90 -26.90 13.71 -6.61
CA LEU A 90 -26.92 12.90 -5.39
C LEU A 90 -28.33 12.85 -4.79
N PRO A 91 -28.72 11.71 -4.22
CA PRO A 91 -29.92 11.61 -3.39
C PRO A 91 -29.91 12.66 -2.27
N GLU A 92 -31.10 13.08 -1.84
CA GLU A 92 -31.26 14.03 -0.74
C GLU A 92 -30.53 13.54 0.52
N GLY A 93 -29.79 14.41 1.21
CA GLY A 93 -29.01 14.05 2.39
C GLY A 93 -27.60 13.52 2.09
N LEU A 94 -27.25 13.25 0.83
CA LEU A 94 -25.88 12.99 0.41
C LEU A 94 -25.19 14.25 -0.16
N SER A 95 -23.90 14.40 0.14
CA SER A 95 -23.07 15.48 -0.42
C SER A 95 -21.62 15.06 -0.63
N LEU A 96 -20.93 15.85 -1.45
CA LEU A 96 -19.49 15.81 -1.68
C LEU A 96 -18.85 17.01 -0.98
N GLU A 97 -17.94 16.74 -0.07
CA GLU A 97 -17.16 17.76 0.62
C GLU A 97 -15.72 17.75 0.09
N LEU A 98 -15.20 18.90 -0.34
CA LEU A 98 -13.79 19.04 -0.70
C LEU A 98 -12.92 18.86 0.55
N VAL A 99 -12.11 17.79 0.60
CA VAL A 99 -11.24 17.48 1.75
C VAL A 99 -9.75 17.70 1.47
N LYS A 100 -9.34 17.68 0.20
CA LYS A 100 -7.95 17.98 -0.20
C LYS A 100 -7.93 18.70 -1.52
N LEU A 101 -7.09 19.73 -1.63
CA LEU A 101 -6.85 20.45 -2.88
C LEU A 101 -5.35 20.68 -3.04
N ASN A 102 -4.82 20.33 -4.21
CA ASN A 102 -3.51 20.78 -4.68
C ASN A 102 -3.61 21.20 -6.16
N ASP A 103 -2.50 21.68 -6.73
CA ASP A 103 -2.46 22.25 -8.09
C ASP A 103 -2.94 21.30 -9.21
N LYS A 104 -3.02 19.99 -8.93
CA LYS A 104 -3.36 18.95 -9.92
C LYS A 104 -4.54 18.07 -9.53
N HIS A 105 -4.84 17.95 -8.24
CA HIS A 105 -5.75 16.99 -7.66
C HIS A 105 -6.65 17.64 -6.60
N SER A 106 -7.94 17.33 -6.68
CA SER A 106 -8.93 17.60 -5.64
C SER A 106 -9.49 16.27 -5.16
N VAL A 107 -9.68 16.11 -3.85
CA VAL A 107 -10.30 14.92 -3.26
C VAL A 107 -11.57 15.37 -2.57
N TYR A 108 -12.67 14.70 -2.87
CA TYR A 108 -13.98 14.92 -2.29
C TYR A 108 -14.39 13.69 -1.47
N GLN A 109 -14.94 13.93 -0.28
CA GLN A 109 -15.47 12.91 0.61
C GLN A 109 -16.99 12.88 0.50
N TYR A 110 -17.58 11.71 0.27
CA TYR A 110 -19.02 11.57 0.39
C TYR A 110 -19.45 11.72 1.85
N ARG A 111 -20.54 12.45 2.08
CA ARG A 111 -21.15 12.68 3.39
C ARG A 111 -22.62 12.30 3.36
N ALA A 112 -23.11 11.69 4.43
CA ALA A 112 -24.52 11.58 4.75
C ALA A 112 -24.82 12.48 5.95
N GLY A 113 -25.36 13.67 5.68
CA GLY A 113 -25.38 14.76 6.65
C GLY A 113 -23.96 15.15 7.08
N MET A 114 -23.62 14.98 8.36
CA MET A 114 -22.27 15.28 8.89
C MET A 114 -21.33 14.06 8.90
N VAL A 115 -21.85 12.85 8.66
CA VAL A 115 -21.09 11.60 8.79
C VAL A 115 -20.43 11.26 7.46
N LYS A 116 -19.16 10.82 7.49
CA LYS A 116 -18.46 10.37 6.27
C LYS A 116 -19.07 9.06 5.76
N VAL A 117 -19.17 8.92 4.45
CA VAL A 117 -19.52 7.65 3.81
C VAL A 117 -18.24 6.90 3.43
N PHE A 118 -18.07 5.69 3.93
CA PHE A 118 -16.91 4.83 3.67
C PHE A 118 -17.33 3.62 2.81
N PRO A 119 -16.52 3.15 1.85
CA PRO A 119 -15.21 3.65 1.41
C PRO A 119 -15.29 4.72 0.31
N ALA A 120 -16.31 5.58 0.35
CA ALA A 120 -16.65 6.48 -0.75
C ALA A 120 -15.87 7.81 -0.74
N THR A 121 -14.78 7.85 -1.52
CA THR A 121 -14.08 9.09 -1.89
C THR A 121 -14.06 9.28 -3.40
N LEU A 122 -14.04 10.54 -3.84
CA LEU A 122 -13.93 10.92 -5.25
C LEU A 122 -12.68 11.77 -5.43
N THR A 123 -11.67 11.24 -6.11
CA THR A 123 -10.52 12.00 -6.55
C THR A 123 -10.76 12.54 -7.95
N TYR A 124 -10.51 13.83 -8.12
CA TYR A 124 -10.64 14.59 -9.35
C TYR A 124 -9.28 15.19 -9.70
N SER A 125 -8.81 14.98 -10.93
CA SER A 125 -7.51 15.50 -11.38
C SER A 125 -7.67 16.25 -12.70
N LYS A 126 -7.00 17.40 -12.85
CA LYS A 126 -6.98 18.18 -14.11
C LYS A 126 -5.60 18.14 -14.73
N ALA A 127 -5.48 17.66 -15.97
CA ALA A 127 -4.23 17.68 -16.73
C ALA A 127 -4.51 17.91 -18.22
N ASN A 128 -3.85 18.91 -18.82
CA ASN A 128 -3.89 19.19 -20.27
C ASN A 128 -5.33 19.24 -20.86
N ASP A 129 -6.22 20.02 -20.25
CA ASP A 129 -7.65 20.15 -20.62
C ASP A 129 -8.46 18.85 -20.55
N LYS A 130 -7.93 17.83 -19.86
CA LYS A 130 -8.62 16.58 -19.55
C LYS A 130 -8.77 16.44 -18.04
N PHE A 131 -9.79 15.69 -17.64
CA PHE A 131 -10.03 15.36 -16.25
C PHE A 131 -9.99 13.86 -16.06
N MET A 132 -9.69 13.46 -14.83
CA MET A 132 -9.77 12.09 -14.39
C MET A 132 -10.49 12.02 -13.06
N MET A 133 -11.41 11.06 -12.97
CA MET A 133 -12.11 10.75 -11.74
C MET A 133 -11.79 9.32 -11.31
N ALA A 134 -11.56 9.13 -10.02
CA ALA A 134 -11.37 7.81 -9.43
C ALA A 134 -12.05 7.79 -8.06
N GLY A 135 -12.78 6.73 -7.74
CA GLY A 135 -13.53 6.68 -6.50
C GLY A 135 -14.64 5.63 -6.46
N ALA A 136 -15.14 5.40 -5.25
CA ALA A 136 -16.40 4.70 -5.02
C ALA A 136 -17.55 5.71 -5.00
N PHE A 137 -18.64 5.39 -5.71
CA PHE A 137 -19.75 6.30 -5.90
C PHE A 137 -21.01 5.77 -5.22
N VAL A 138 -21.70 6.65 -4.51
CA VAL A 138 -22.86 6.30 -3.67
C VAL A 138 -24.11 6.96 -4.21
N PHE A 139 -25.12 6.15 -4.49
CA PHE A 139 -26.45 6.61 -4.98
C PHE A 139 -27.61 6.05 -4.17
N ASN A 140 -27.34 5.24 -3.16
CA ASN A 140 -28.34 4.82 -2.18
C ASN A 140 -28.06 5.55 -0.87
N ASN A 141 -29.05 6.30 -0.37
CA ASN A 141 -28.98 7.04 0.89
C ASN A 141 -29.83 6.39 1.99
N GLU A 142 -30.45 5.24 1.72
CA GLU A 142 -31.32 4.57 2.69
C GLU A 142 -30.48 3.99 3.83
N VAL A 143 -30.67 4.53 5.03
CA VAL A 143 -30.01 4.06 6.25
C VAL A 143 -30.73 2.83 6.78
N LYS A 144 -29.99 1.74 7.00
CA LYS A 144 -30.56 0.42 7.29
C LYS A 144 -30.59 0.01 8.76
N ASN A 145 -29.83 0.68 9.63
CA ASN A 145 -29.69 0.32 11.05
C ASN A 145 -29.64 1.55 11.96
N GLY A 146 -29.76 1.30 13.26
CA GLY A 146 -29.63 2.31 14.32
C GLY A 146 -28.18 2.50 14.80
N VAL A 147 -28.05 3.07 15.99
CA VAL A 147 -26.80 3.09 16.76
C VAL A 147 -27.14 2.65 18.17
N SER A 148 -26.63 1.48 18.56
CA SER A 148 -26.88 0.83 19.85
C SER A 148 -25.59 0.58 20.64
N ILE A 149 -24.42 0.63 19.99
CA ILE A 149 -23.11 0.56 20.66
C ILE A 149 -22.37 1.89 20.59
N ASP A 150 -21.44 2.08 21.53
CA ASP A 150 -20.49 3.19 21.50
C ASP A 150 -19.17 2.82 20.79
N GLU A 151 -18.34 3.83 20.58
CA GLU A 151 -17.06 3.71 19.90
C GLU A 151 -16.09 2.76 20.63
N LEU A 152 -16.05 2.82 21.96
CA LEU A 152 -15.17 1.97 22.76
C LEU A 152 -15.56 0.48 22.65
N THR A 153 -16.86 0.20 22.57
CA THR A 153 -17.36 -1.15 22.32
C THR A 153 -16.96 -1.64 20.94
N ALA A 154 -17.08 -0.80 19.91
CA ALA A 154 -16.64 -1.13 18.56
C ALA A 154 -15.13 -1.35 18.46
N GLU A 155 -14.32 -0.51 19.10
CA GLU A 155 -12.87 -0.65 19.22
C GLU A 155 -12.46 -2.00 19.81
N LYS A 156 -13.14 -2.42 20.88
CA LYS A 156 -12.91 -3.72 21.51
C LYS A 156 -13.28 -4.86 20.58
N VAL A 157 -14.47 -4.83 19.98
CA VAL A 157 -14.93 -5.84 19.02
C VAL A 157 -13.94 -5.97 17.86
N ALA A 158 -13.51 -4.84 17.29
CA ALA A 158 -12.56 -4.82 16.18
C ALA A 158 -11.19 -5.39 16.59
N SER A 159 -10.69 -5.05 17.78
CA SER A 159 -9.42 -5.59 18.29
C SER A 159 -9.51 -7.10 18.51
N ASP A 160 -10.56 -7.56 19.21
CA ASP A 160 -10.81 -8.98 19.49
C ASP A 160 -10.99 -9.79 18.19
N TYR A 161 -11.53 -9.17 17.13
CA TYR A 161 -11.68 -9.77 15.80
C TYR A 161 -10.33 -10.00 15.09
N ILE A 162 -9.37 -9.07 15.23
CA ILE A 162 -8.04 -9.21 14.63
C ILE A 162 -7.17 -10.20 15.43
N SER A 163 -7.09 -9.99 16.74
CA SER A 163 -6.31 -10.83 17.64
C SER A 163 -6.74 -10.61 19.08
N SER A 164 -6.98 -11.69 19.81
CA SER A 164 -7.28 -11.65 21.24
C SER A 164 -6.07 -11.30 22.13
N ASP A 165 -4.87 -11.18 21.55
CA ASP A 165 -3.65 -10.87 22.28
C ASP A 165 -3.35 -9.36 22.27
N MET A 166 -2.60 -8.87 23.27
CA MET A 166 -2.20 -7.44 23.43
C MET A 166 -1.27 -6.88 22.32
N ARG A 167 -1.25 -7.51 21.14
CA ARG A 167 -0.36 -7.18 20.01
C ARG A 167 -1.00 -6.23 18.99
N THR A 168 -2.24 -5.82 19.24
CA THR A 168 -2.98 -4.83 18.46
C THR A 168 -2.92 -3.45 19.12
N LYS A 169 -2.80 -2.41 18.30
CA LYS A 169 -2.87 -1.01 18.71
C LYS A 169 -3.88 -0.29 17.84
N ILE A 170 -4.91 0.26 18.46
CA ILE A 170 -5.87 1.14 17.80
C ILE A 170 -5.16 2.46 17.48
N MET A 171 -5.15 2.82 16.21
CA MET A 171 -4.52 4.02 15.69
C MET A 171 -5.52 5.16 15.56
N HIS A 172 -6.75 4.83 15.16
CA HIS A 172 -7.84 5.77 14.94
C HIS A 172 -9.17 5.01 14.97
N SER A 173 -10.23 5.67 15.42
CA SER A 173 -11.60 5.21 15.29
C SER A 173 -12.50 6.40 14.95
N GLU A 174 -13.51 6.17 14.12
CA GLU A 174 -14.57 7.15 13.88
C GLU A 174 -15.89 6.51 13.45
N ARG A 175 -17.01 7.19 13.71
CA ARG A 175 -18.30 6.82 13.15
C ARG A 175 -18.37 7.16 11.66
N VAL A 176 -18.82 6.20 10.86
CA VAL A 176 -19.03 6.31 9.41
C VAL A 176 -20.40 5.78 9.01
N MET A 177 -20.85 6.16 7.81
CA MET A 177 -21.85 5.42 7.05
C MET A 177 -21.12 4.45 6.15
N PHE A 178 -21.21 3.15 6.41
CA PHE A 178 -20.66 2.13 5.55
C PHE A 178 -21.59 1.86 4.37
N ASP A 179 -21.10 2.11 3.16
CA ASP A 179 -21.86 1.87 1.94
C ASP A 179 -21.89 0.38 1.60
N THR A 180 -23.09 -0.17 1.49
CA THR A 180 -23.33 -1.56 1.12
C THR A 180 -24.26 -1.63 -0.09
N LYS A 181 -24.38 -2.82 -0.70
CA LYS A 181 -25.33 -3.04 -1.80
C LYS A 181 -26.78 -2.72 -1.42
N ASP A 182 -27.13 -2.88 -0.16
CA ASP A 182 -28.51 -2.76 0.32
C ASP A 182 -28.82 -1.35 0.81
N GLY A 183 -27.81 -0.55 1.16
CA GLY A 183 -27.93 0.81 1.67
C GLY A 183 -26.79 1.19 2.60
N LEU A 184 -26.96 2.27 3.36
CA LEU A 184 -25.97 2.76 4.30
C LEU A 184 -26.16 2.13 5.68
N LEU A 185 -25.07 1.62 6.26
CA LEU A 185 -25.04 1.16 7.65
C LEU A 185 -24.32 2.20 8.52
N ASN A 186 -24.97 2.68 9.57
CA ASN A 186 -24.28 3.30 10.70
C ASN A 186 -23.26 2.31 11.24
N SER A 187 -21.99 2.70 11.22
CA SER A 187 -20.88 1.83 11.59
C SER A 187 -19.77 2.62 12.27
N TYR A 188 -18.84 1.91 12.90
CA TYR A 188 -17.56 2.45 13.37
C TYR A 188 -16.45 1.89 12.50
N LEU A 189 -15.63 2.77 11.93
CA LEU A 189 -14.39 2.39 11.25
C LEU A 189 -13.26 2.48 12.28
N VAL A 190 -12.58 1.37 12.50
CA VAL A 190 -11.47 1.23 13.44
C VAL A 190 -10.21 0.87 12.66
N GLN A 191 -9.16 1.67 12.79
CA GLN A 191 -7.84 1.41 12.22
C GLN A 191 -6.95 0.78 13.28
N ILE A 192 -6.43 -0.41 13.00
CA ILE A 192 -5.68 -1.23 13.96
C ILE A 192 -4.34 -1.62 13.36
N LYS A 193 -3.23 -1.20 13.97
CA LYS A 193 -1.92 -1.78 13.70
C LYS A 193 -1.78 -3.06 14.52
N SER A 194 -1.31 -4.14 13.92
CA SER A 194 -1.06 -5.41 14.60
C SER A 194 0.28 -6.00 14.20
N THR A 195 0.96 -6.62 15.16
CA THR A 195 2.20 -7.38 14.92
C THR A 195 1.95 -8.89 14.81
N SER A 196 0.74 -9.36 15.14
CA SER A 196 0.35 -10.77 15.06
C SER A 196 -1.18 -10.93 15.09
N PRO A 197 -1.84 -11.18 13.94
CA PRO A 197 -1.26 -11.21 12.59
C PRO A 197 -0.67 -9.84 12.23
N ILE A 198 0.41 -9.82 11.45
CA ILE A 198 1.02 -8.55 11.00
C ILE A 198 0.07 -7.84 10.04
N GLY A 199 -0.14 -6.54 10.23
CA GLY A 199 -1.04 -5.79 9.37
C GLY A 199 -1.42 -4.41 9.88
N ASP A 200 -1.82 -3.58 8.93
CA ASP A 200 -2.51 -2.31 9.15
C ASP A 200 -3.97 -2.52 8.75
N PHE A 201 -4.80 -2.88 9.72
CA PHE A 201 -6.18 -3.29 9.48
C PHE A 201 -7.14 -2.10 9.48
N ILE A 202 -8.09 -2.11 8.57
CA ILE A 202 -9.33 -1.34 8.67
C ILE A 202 -10.45 -2.32 8.99
N VAL A 203 -11.09 -2.16 10.14
CA VAL A 203 -12.25 -2.96 10.57
C VAL A 203 -13.46 -2.05 10.66
N VAL A 204 -14.58 -2.45 10.06
CA VAL A 204 -15.86 -1.75 10.18
C VAL A 204 -16.81 -2.61 11.00
N VAL A 205 -17.30 -2.03 12.09
CA VAL A 205 -18.22 -2.67 13.02
C VAL A 205 -19.60 -2.02 12.88
N ASP A 206 -20.63 -2.83 12.68
CA ASP A 206 -22.02 -2.37 12.67
C ASP A 206 -22.36 -1.70 14.01
N ALA A 207 -22.84 -0.46 13.96
CA ALA A 207 -23.08 0.33 15.16
C ALA A 207 -24.35 -0.10 15.94
N ASP A 208 -25.16 -1.02 15.40
CA ASP A 208 -26.36 -1.55 16.03
C ASP A 208 -26.11 -2.96 16.58
N THR A 209 -25.57 -3.87 15.76
CA THR A 209 -25.42 -5.28 16.14
C THR A 209 -24.08 -5.63 16.77
N ALA A 210 -23.07 -4.76 16.63
CA ALA A 210 -21.66 -5.04 16.96
C ALA A 210 -21.02 -6.14 16.10
N ASP A 211 -21.62 -6.49 14.95
CA ASP A 211 -21.00 -7.42 14.01
C ASP A 211 -19.89 -6.73 13.21
N VAL A 212 -18.80 -7.44 12.95
CA VAL A 212 -17.79 -6.98 11.97
C VAL A 212 -18.34 -7.19 10.57
N VAL A 213 -18.62 -6.09 9.87
CA VAL A 213 -19.23 -6.10 8.52
C VAL A 213 -18.19 -5.91 7.41
N TYR A 214 -17.00 -5.45 7.76
CA TYR A 214 -15.86 -5.34 6.85
C TYR A 214 -14.56 -5.43 7.62
N CYS A 215 -13.56 -6.08 7.05
CA CYS A 215 -12.20 -6.05 7.55
C CYS A 215 -11.27 -6.16 6.34
N ASP A 216 -10.20 -5.37 6.34
CA ASP A 216 -9.19 -5.38 5.30
C ASP A 216 -7.82 -5.13 5.90
N ASN A 217 -6.79 -5.80 5.39
CA ASN A 217 -5.41 -5.56 5.78
C ASN A 217 -4.76 -4.72 4.69
N MET A 218 -4.40 -3.49 5.02
CA MET A 218 -3.84 -2.53 4.07
C MET A 218 -2.39 -2.82 3.70
N LEU A 219 -1.75 -3.80 4.34
CA LEU A 219 -0.44 -4.27 3.91
C LEU A 219 -0.59 -5.28 2.78
N ALA A 220 0.18 -5.07 1.72
CA ALA A 220 0.43 -6.09 0.72
C ALA A 220 1.51 -7.06 1.22
N PHE A 221 1.30 -8.34 1.00
CA PHE A 221 2.22 -9.41 1.35
C PHE A 221 2.63 -10.19 0.11
N ALA A 222 3.91 -10.48 0.02
CA ALA A 222 4.48 -11.48 -0.85
C ALA A 222 5.16 -12.54 0.01
N GLU A 223 5.55 -13.66 -0.58
CA GLU A 223 6.44 -14.61 0.08
C GLU A 223 7.81 -14.59 -0.58
N GLY A 224 8.84 -14.91 0.19
CA GLY A 224 10.21 -14.94 -0.30
C GLY A 224 11.01 -16.02 0.39
N LYS A 225 12.09 -16.46 -0.26
CA LYS A 225 13.09 -17.35 0.34
C LYS A 225 14.39 -16.57 0.53
N VAL A 226 14.90 -16.50 1.76
CA VAL A 226 16.09 -15.70 2.10
C VAL A 226 16.97 -16.39 3.14
N TYR A 227 18.22 -15.95 3.26
CA TYR A 227 18.97 -16.12 4.51
C TYR A 227 18.56 -15.01 5.49
N GLU A 228 17.93 -15.35 6.61
CA GLU A 228 17.50 -14.34 7.60
C GLU A 228 18.66 -13.60 8.28
N THR A 229 19.82 -14.25 8.35
CA THR A 229 21.05 -13.65 8.90
C THR A 229 22.17 -13.75 7.89
N ASN A 230 22.74 -14.95 7.73
CA ASN A 230 23.73 -15.26 6.70
C ASN A 230 23.84 -16.77 6.45
N PRO A 231 24.38 -17.18 5.29
CA PRO A 231 24.49 -18.59 4.89
C PRO A 231 25.32 -19.47 5.83
N LEU A 232 26.14 -18.90 6.72
CA LEU A 232 26.94 -19.67 7.68
C LEU A 232 26.21 -19.93 9.00
N LYS A 233 25.19 -19.12 9.32
CA LYS A 233 24.44 -19.20 10.59
C LYS A 233 23.02 -19.75 10.42
N CYS A 234 22.43 -19.61 9.24
CA CYS A 234 21.09 -20.12 8.95
C CYS A 234 21.00 -20.74 7.55
N ASN A 235 20.11 -21.72 7.41
CA ASN A 235 19.66 -22.17 6.10
C ASN A 235 18.70 -21.13 5.52
N ALA A 236 18.56 -21.12 4.20
CA ALA A 236 17.53 -20.31 3.57
C ALA A 236 16.14 -20.80 4.01
N SER A 237 15.24 -19.85 4.29
CA SER A 237 13.91 -20.13 4.82
C SER A 237 12.86 -19.22 4.21
N MET A 238 11.60 -19.66 4.30
CA MET A 238 10.45 -18.90 3.82
C MET A 238 10.14 -17.76 4.78
N VAL A 239 9.97 -16.56 4.24
CA VAL A 239 9.64 -15.35 4.97
C VAL A 239 8.47 -14.63 4.31
N ASN A 240 7.75 -13.83 5.09
CA ASN A 240 6.83 -12.86 4.54
C ASN A 240 7.63 -11.64 4.06
N ILE A 241 7.41 -11.27 2.81
CA ILE A 241 7.84 -10.00 2.24
C ILE A 241 6.70 -9.01 2.45
N ILE A 242 6.99 -7.92 3.16
CA ILE A 242 6.03 -6.88 3.55
C ILE A 242 6.34 -5.58 2.82
N ASN A 243 5.51 -4.54 3.00
CA ASN A 243 5.73 -3.19 2.45
C ASN A 243 5.96 -3.11 0.93
N ILE A 244 5.53 -4.10 0.16
CA ILE A 244 5.59 -4.10 -1.31
C ILE A 244 4.54 -3.14 -1.88
N LYS A 245 4.93 -2.31 -2.85
CA LYS A 245 4.02 -1.35 -3.53
C LYS A 245 3.43 -1.90 -4.81
N ASN A 246 4.10 -2.87 -5.42
CA ASN A 246 3.78 -3.41 -6.72
C ASN A 246 3.87 -4.93 -6.63
N GLU A 247 2.69 -5.56 -6.57
CA GLU A 247 2.48 -7.01 -6.78
C GLU A 247 3.37 -7.40 -7.96
N HIS A 248 4.21 -8.41 -7.88
CA HIS A 248 5.16 -8.88 -8.89
C HIS A 248 6.55 -8.26 -8.95
N THR A 249 6.90 -7.19 -8.23
CA THR A 249 8.30 -6.70 -8.21
C THR A 249 8.76 -6.34 -6.81
N LEU A 250 10.06 -6.43 -6.54
CA LEU A 250 10.68 -5.99 -5.27
C LEU A 250 10.80 -4.45 -5.16
N TYR A 251 9.69 -3.77 -5.43
CA TYR A 251 9.52 -2.33 -5.29
C TYR A 251 8.57 -2.04 -4.13
N GLY A 252 9.12 -1.52 -3.04
CA GLY A 252 8.42 -1.30 -1.77
C GLY A 252 8.31 0.16 -1.32
N TYR A 253 7.75 0.34 -0.13
CA TYR A 253 7.68 1.64 0.54
C TYR A 253 9.07 2.18 0.87
N TYR A 254 9.97 1.32 1.33
CA TYR A 254 11.29 1.70 1.85
C TYR A 254 12.43 1.46 0.86
N VAL A 255 12.32 0.44 0.03
CA VAL A 255 13.39 0.06 -0.91
C VAL A 255 12.84 -0.30 -2.29
N ASN A 256 13.65 -0.03 -3.32
CA ASN A 256 13.48 -0.49 -4.68
C ASN A 256 14.75 -1.26 -5.07
N VAL A 257 14.66 -2.58 -5.09
CA VAL A 257 15.82 -3.43 -5.37
C VAL A 257 16.04 -3.54 -6.89
N GLN A 258 17.30 -3.48 -7.29
CA GLN A 258 17.73 -3.60 -8.68
C GLN A 258 18.86 -4.60 -8.80
N ASN A 259 18.80 -5.41 -9.84
CA ASN A 259 19.88 -6.27 -10.26
C ASN A 259 20.73 -5.54 -11.30
N GLU A 260 22.05 -5.46 -11.10
CA GLU A 260 22.94 -4.84 -12.11
C GLU A 260 23.30 -5.82 -13.24
N ASP A 261 23.36 -7.12 -12.94
CA ASP A 261 23.84 -8.15 -13.85
C ASP A 261 22.73 -8.75 -14.73
N THR A 262 21.50 -8.78 -14.22
CA THR A 262 20.33 -9.33 -14.93
C THR A 262 19.14 -8.38 -14.90
N ASP A 263 18.02 -8.80 -15.50
CA ASP A 263 16.74 -8.14 -15.21
C ASP A 263 16.41 -8.27 -13.71
N ASN A 264 15.56 -7.39 -13.20
CA ASN A 264 15.14 -7.44 -11.79
C ASN A 264 14.21 -8.64 -11.52
N ALA A 265 14.20 -9.09 -10.27
CA ALA A 265 13.29 -10.14 -9.80
C ALA A 265 11.82 -9.79 -10.10
N TYR A 266 11.09 -10.78 -10.62
CA TYR A 266 9.68 -10.68 -10.96
C TYR A 266 8.94 -11.99 -10.63
N ALA A 267 7.76 -11.87 -10.01
CA ALA A 267 6.92 -13.01 -9.63
C ALA A 267 5.44 -12.75 -9.94
N GLU A 268 4.85 -13.45 -10.93
CA GLU A 268 3.45 -13.23 -11.32
C GLU A 268 2.45 -13.53 -10.20
N ASP A 269 2.81 -14.38 -9.24
CA ASP A 269 2.00 -14.79 -8.10
C ASP A 269 2.49 -14.24 -6.75
N ASP A 270 3.38 -13.24 -6.77
CA ASP A 270 4.01 -12.68 -5.55
C ASP A 270 4.81 -13.70 -4.73
N SER A 271 5.19 -14.83 -5.34
CA SER A 271 6.10 -15.82 -4.75
C SER A 271 7.53 -15.62 -5.24
N PHE A 272 8.31 -14.84 -4.50
CA PHE A 272 9.73 -14.60 -4.79
C PHE A 272 10.62 -15.71 -4.21
N VAL A 273 10.33 -16.95 -4.61
CA VAL A 273 11.06 -18.15 -4.19
C VAL A 273 12.03 -18.54 -5.28
N TYR A 274 13.26 -18.04 -5.16
CA TYR A 274 14.37 -18.38 -6.04
C TYR A 274 15.32 -19.39 -5.38
N ASP A 275 15.98 -20.19 -6.20
CA ASP A 275 17.08 -21.03 -5.76
C ASP A 275 18.28 -20.18 -5.29
N GLU A 276 19.06 -20.69 -4.33
CA GLU A 276 20.17 -19.95 -3.68
C GLU A 276 21.33 -19.61 -4.63
N ASP A 277 21.36 -20.21 -5.82
CA ASP A 277 22.30 -19.91 -6.91
C ASP A 277 21.78 -18.86 -7.91
N SER A 278 20.51 -18.45 -7.79
CA SER A 278 19.94 -17.36 -8.58
C SER A 278 20.38 -16.00 -8.05
N THR A 279 20.68 -15.06 -8.96
CA THR A 279 20.92 -13.64 -8.62
C THR A 279 19.69 -12.99 -7.99
N HIS A 280 18.48 -13.44 -8.37
CA HIS A 280 17.24 -12.92 -7.79
C HIS A 280 17.04 -13.30 -6.32
N PHE A 281 17.67 -14.38 -5.84
CA PHE A 281 17.64 -14.72 -4.41
C PHE A 281 18.25 -13.60 -3.55
N ASP A 282 19.32 -12.98 -4.05
CA ASP A 282 20.02 -11.90 -3.36
C ASP A 282 19.19 -10.59 -3.37
N GLU A 283 18.39 -10.37 -4.41
CA GLU A 283 17.43 -9.25 -4.44
C GLU A 283 16.36 -9.39 -3.33
N VAL A 284 15.79 -10.59 -3.16
CA VAL A 284 14.79 -10.87 -2.11
C VAL A 284 15.41 -10.69 -0.72
N GLY A 285 16.64 -11.16 -0.54
CA GLY A 285 17.40 -11.00 0.70
C GLY A 285 17.60 -9.53 1.10
N ILE A 286 18.07 -8.70 0.16
CA ILE A 286 18.27 -7.26 0.40
C ILE A 286 16.94 -6.55 0.70
N TYR A 287 15.89 -6.87 -0.04
CA TYR A 287 14.57 -6.31 0.22
C TYR A 287 14.13 -6.59 1.66
N TYR A 288 14.15 -7.87 2.03
CA TYR A 288 13.75 -8.33 3.35
C TYR A 288 14.58 -7.70 4.48
N ALA A 289 15.90 -7.62 4.30
CA ALA A 289 16.80 -7.05 5.30
C ALA A 289 16.56 -5.54 5.50
N ILE A 290 16.40 -4.76 4.42
CA ILE A 290 16.15 -3.31 4.51
C ILE A 290 14.81 -3.03 5.20
N ASP A 291 13.77 -3.80 4.90
CA ASP A 291 12.48 -3.67 5.54
C ASP A 291 12.56 -3.93 7.05
N ARG A 292 13.27 -4.99 7.46
CA ARG A 292 13.43 -5.33 8.87
C ARG A 292 14.16 -4.25 9.67
N ILE A 293 15.25 -3.71 9.13
CA ILE A 293 16.01 -2.66 9.83
C ILE A 293 15.23 -1.34 9.85
N HIS A 294 14.46 -1.04 8.80
CA HIS A 294 13.54 0.10 8.81
C HIS A 294 12.51 -0.02 9.93
N ASP A 295 11.81 -1.16 10.00
CA ASP A 295 10.79 -1.42 11.03
C ASP A 295 11.39 -1.40 12.43
N PHE A 296 12.60 -1.92 12.62
CA PHE A 296 13.33 -1.83 13.88
C PHE A 296 13.51 -0.37 14.33
N TYR A 297 13.99 0.52 13.45
CA TYR A 297 14.15 1.94 13.76
C TYR A 297 12.82 2.63 14.05
N LYS A 298 11.80 2.33 13.25
CA LYS A 298 10.45 2.89 13.38
C LYS A 298 9.81 2.50 14.70
N ASP A 299 9.76 1.21 15.00
CA ASP A 299 9.03 0.69 16.15
C ASP A 299 9.80 0.90 17.47
N THR A 300 11.14 0.85 17.45
CA THR A 300 11.96 1.01 18.66
C THR A 300 12.25 2.47 18.99
N TYR A 301 12.55 3.28 17.97
CA TYR A 301 13.06 4.64 18.14
C TYR A 301 12.14 5.72 17.57
N GLY A 302 11.01 5.33 16.95
CA GLY A 302 10.07 6.28 16.33
C GLY A 302 10.60 6.94 15.06
N TYR A 303 11.67 6.39 14.47
CA TYR A 303 12.27 6.92 13.25
C TYR A 303 11.66 6.22 12.02
N ASP A 304 10.70 6.89 11.38
CA ASP A 304 9.96 6.42 10.21
C ASP A 304 10.39 7.15 8.92
N CYS A 305 11.66 7.57 8.85
CA CYS A 305 12.13 8.52 7.84
C CYS A 305 13.17 7.92 6.90
N LEU A 306 12.70 7.40 5.77
CA LEU A 306 13.30 7.68 4.47
C LEU A 306 12.10 8.08 3.61
N TYR A 307 11.89 9.37 3.35
CA TYR A 307 10.65 9.91 2.75
C TYR A 307 10.32 9.38 1.33
N LYS A 308 11.13 8.45 0.81
CA LYS A 308 10.99 7.79 -0.48
C LYS A 308 11.63 6.40 -0.40
N SER A 309 11.14 5.52 -1.27
CA SER A 309 11.78 4.24 -1.55
C SER A 309 13.21 4.48 -2.05
N MET A 310 14.21 3.95 -1.34
CA MET A 310 15.62 4.08 -1.71
C MET A 310 16.01 2.98 -2.68
N LYS A 311 16.84 3.33 -3.66
CA LYS A 311 17.38 2.33 -4.58
C LYS A 311 18.40 1.46 -3.83
N ALA A 312 18.31 0.14 -3.95
CA ALA A 312 19.35 -0.79 -3.53
C ALA A 312 19.78 -1.62 -4.74
N THR A 313 21.05 -1.60 -5.10
CA THR A 313 21.58 -2.36 -6.23
C THR A 313 22.39 -3.55 -5.73
N VAL A 314 22.00 -4.77 -6.11
CA VAL A 314 22.77 -5.99 -5.91
C VAL A 314 23.62 -6.31 -7.13
N HIS A 315 24.64 -7.15 -6.95
CA HIS A 315 25.62 -7.49 -7.99
C HIS A 315 26.32 -6.23 -8.53
N TYR A 316 26.57 -5.25 -7.66
CA TYR A 316 27.11 -3.96 -8.05
C TYR A 316 28.56 -4.08 -8.51
N GLY A 317 28.86 -3.64 -9.74
CA GLY A 317 30.18 -3.72 -10.34
C GLY A 317 30.63 -5.16 -10.59
N THR A 318 31.85 -5.33 -11.10
CA THR A 318 32.42 -6.66 -11.34
C THR A 318 33.27 -7.11 -10.15
N ASP A 319 32.88 -8.21 -9.53
CA ASP A 319 33.54 -8.80 -8.35
C ASP A 319 33.88 -7.77 -7.26
N TYR A 320 32.97 -6.80 -7.06
CA TYR A 320 33.25 -5.65 -6.21
C TYR A 320 33.27 -6.05 -4.73
N ASP A 321 34.45 -5.96 -4.10
CA ASP A 321 34.69 -6.33 -2.71
C ASP A 321 34.22 -5.24 -1.72
N ASN A 322 33.01 -4.70 -1.88
CA ASN A 322 32.43 -3.78 -0.89
C ASN A 322 30.91 -3.64 -0.98
N ALA A 323 30.31 -3.14 0.10
CA ALA A 323 28.97 -2.55 0.11
C ALA A 323 29.07 -1.08 0.54
N PHE A 324 28.08 -0.25 0.19
CA PHE A 324 28.03 1.12 0.67
C PHE A 324 26.64 1.77 0.57
N PHE A 325 26.37 2.70 1.48
CA PHE A 325 25.42 3.78 1.30
C PHE A 325 26.06 5.02 0.65
N SER A 326 25.39 5.60 -0.34
CA SER A 326 25.80 6.86 -0.99
C SER A 326 25.00 8.06 -0.45
N PRO A 327 25.58 8.98 0.33
CA PRO A 327 24.83 10.08 0.95
C PRO A 327 24.22 11.08 -0.06
N TRP A 328 24.96 11.40 -1.13
CA TRP A 328 24.48 12.31 -2.17
C TRP A 328 23.53 11.63 -3.15
N GLY A 329 23.71 10.33 -3.37
CA GLY A 329 22.85 9.52 -4.23
C GLY A 329 21.58 9.02 -3.56
N GLN A 330 21.60 8.90 -2.22
CA GLN A 330 20.58 8.25 -1.39
C GLN A 330 20.20 6.86 -1.93
N TYR A 331 21.21 6.01 -2.12
CA TYR A 331 21.07 4.64 -2.57
C TYR A 331 22.12 3.72 -1.92
N PHE A 332 21.84 2.42 -1.96
CA PHE A 332 22.74 1.36 -1.51
C PHE A 332 23.28 0.58 -2.69
N CYS A 333 24.49 0.04 -2.52
CA CYS A 333 25.14 -0.86 -3.47
C CYS A 333 25.76 -2.03 -2.71
N PHE A 334 25.55 -3.24 -3.20
CA PHE A 334 26.08 -4.49 -2.64
C PHE A 334 26.80 -5.25 -3.74
N GLY A 335 28.11 -5.44 -3.59
CA GLY A 335 28.93 -6.19 -4.54
C GLY A 335 28.99 -7.68 -4.22
N ASP A 336 29.37 -8.45 -5.24
CA ASP A 336 29.51 -9.91 -5.14
C ASP A 336 30.80 -10.35 -4.45
N GLY A 337 31.81 -9.48 -4.46
CA GLY A 337 33.14 -9.76 -3.96
C GLY A 337 33.95 -10.73 -4.84
N SER A 338 35.27 -10.59 -4.76
CA SER A 338 36.26 -11.56 -5.23
C SER A 338 37.01 -12.23 -4.07
N ARG A 339 37.09 -11.52 -2.93
CA ARG A 339 37.74 -11.92 -1.68
C ARG A 339 36.72 -12.16 -0.59
N PHE A 340 35.63 -11.40 -0.60
CA PHE A 340 34.48 -11.61 0.26
C PHE A 340 33.47 -12.53 -0.42
N ASN A 341 32.59 -13.12 0.36
CA ASN A 341 31.35 -13.69 -0.18
C ASN A 341 30.41 -12.54 -0.58
N ASN A 342 29.40 -12.84 -1.40
CA ASN A 342 28.39 -11.87 -1.81
C ASN A 342 27.83 -11.11 -0.58
N LEU A 343 28.05 -9.79 -0.56
CA LEU A 343 27.69 -8.93 0.56
C LEU A 343 26.18 -8.74 0.69
N ALA A 344 25.40 -9.04 -0.36
CA ALA A 344 23.95 -9.09 -0.30
C ALA A 344 23.40 -10.25 0.56
N ARG A 345 24.23 -11.24 0.90
CA ARG A 345 23.85 -12.43 1.70
C ARG A 345 24.13 -12.31 3.19
N GLU A 346 24.66 -11.18 3.66
CA GLU A 346 24.91 -10.92 5.08
C GLU A 346 24.04 -9.76 5.56
N ALA A 347 22.96 -10.09 6.28
CA ALA A 347 21.98 -9.11 6.74
C ALA A 347 22.63 -8.01 7.61
N SER A 348 23.65 -8.33 8.41
CA SER A 348 24.33 -7.33 9.24
C SER A 348 25.05 -6.26 8.40
N VAL A 349 25.53 -6.60 7.20
CA VAL A 349 26.09 -5.62 6.26
C VAL A 349 25.00 -4.70 5.75
N THR A 350 23.84 -5.23 5.37
CA THR A 350 22.69 -4.41 4.98
C THR A 350 22.24 -3.47 6.10
N PHE A 351 22.19 -3.96 7.34
CA PHE A 351 21.82 -3.15 8.50
C PHE A 351 22.86 -2.05 8.78
N HIS A 352 24.14 -2.36 8.64
CA HIS A 352 25.25 -1.39 8.74
C HIS A 352 25.09 -0.27 7.70
N GLU A 353 24.90 -0.62 6.42
CA GLU A 353 24.72 0.39 5.37
C GLU A 353 23.45 1.23 5.57
N TYR A 354 22.36 0.60 6.00
CA TYR A 354 21.14 1.31 6.33
C TYR A 354 21.34 2.31 7.47
N THR A 355 22.15 1.96 8.48
CA THR A 355 22.45 2.84 9.61
C THR A 355 23.27 4.06 9.20
N HIS A 356 24.13 3.96 8.18
CA HIS A 356 24.75 5.15 7.59
C HIS A 356 23.71 6.12 7.01
N ALA A 357 22.65 5.60 6.37
CA ALA A 357 21.57 6.44 5.87
C ALA A 357 20.84 7.17 7.01
N VAL A 358 20.53 6.45 8.09
CA VAL A 358 19.90 7.02 9.30
C VAL A 358 20.78 8.09 9.94
N SER A 359 22.07 7.78 10.15
CA SER A 359 23.03 8.70 10.78
C SER A 359 23.25 9.97 9.95
N TYR A 360 23.29 9.82 8.63
CA TYR A 360 23.38 10.95 7.70
C TYR A 360 22.11 11.81 7.72
N ASP A 361 20.92 11.20 7.71
CA ASP A 361 19.65 11.94 7.73
C ASP A 361 19.42 12.70 9.05
N ILE A 362 19.76 12.10 10.19
CA ILE A 362 19.55 12.71 11.51
C ILE A 362 20.61 13.77 11.82
N ALA A 363 21.89 13.44 11.64
CA ALA A 363 22.99 14.23 12.19
C ALA A 363 23.98 14.73 11.12
N GLY A 364 23.84 14.30 9.86
CA GLY A 364 24.77 14.67 8.78
C GLY A 364 26.20 14.25 9.07
N LEU A 365 26.41 13.13 9.78
CA LEU A 365 27.74 12.67 10.14
C LEU A 365 28.57 12.42 8.88
N GLY A 366 29.72 13.11 8.81
CA GLY A 366 30.69 12.92 7.73
C GLY A 366 31.48 11.61 7.89
N THR A 367 32.28 11.28 6.88
CA THR A 367 33.05 10.02 6.81
C THR A 367 34.51 10.16 7.25
N SER A 368 34.87 11.24 7.96
CA SER A 368 36.27 11.52 8.31
C SER A 368 36.45 12.00 9.75
N GLY A 369 37.67 11.80 10.27
CA GLY A 369 38.03 12.16 11.64
C GLY A 369 37.17 11.43 12.68
N GLU A 370 36.91 12.09 13.80
CA GLU A 370 36.08 11.53 14.88
C GLU A 370 34.62 11.31 14.45
N ALA A 371 34.07 12.20 13.62
CA ALA A 371 32.71 12.04 13.09
C ALA A 371 32.58 10.78 12.22
N GLY A 372 33.59 10.49 11.40
CA GLY A 372 33.66 9.25 10.62
C GLY A 372 33.75 8.03 11.52
N GLY A 373 34.65 8.04 12.51
CA GLY A 373 34.76 6.94 13.47
C GLY A 373 33.47 6.68 14.25
N MET A 374 32.72 7.74 14.60
CA MET A 374 31.41 7.61 15.23
C MET A 374 30.36 7.05 14.27
N ASN A 375 30.36 7.45 13.00
CA ASN A 375 29.44 6.95 11.99
C ASN A 375 29.60 5.44 11.79
N GLU A 376 30.84 4.97 11.58
CA GLU A 376 31.16 3.53 11.48
C GLU A 376 30.76 2.77 12.74
N ALA A 377 31.11 3.29 13.92
CA ALA A 377 30.81 2.61 15.19
C ALA A 377 29.30 2.49 15.45
N LEU A 378 28.50 3.47 15.05
CA LEU A 378 27.05 3.39 15.12
C LEU A 378 26.51 2.35 14.15
N SER A 379 27.00 2.33 12.91
CA SER A 379 26.61 1.34 11.90
C SER A 379 26.93 -0.10 12.34
N ASP A 380 28.10 -0.33 12.94
CA ASP A 380 28.44 -1.63 13.52
C ASP A 380 27.55 -1.99 14.71
N TYR A 381 27.23 -1.02 15.57
CA TYR A 381 26.40 -1.28 16.75
C TYR A 381 24.97 -1.71 16.38
N PHE A 382 24.35 -1.02 15.43
CA PHE A 382 22.99 -1.35 14.97
C PHE A 382 22.95 -2.44 13.90
N GLY A 383 24.09 -2.76 13.29
CA GLY A 383 24.21 -3.85 12.33
C GLY A 383 24.18 -5.25 12.94
N ASN A 384 24.42 -5.38 14.25
CA ASN A 384 24.43 -6.65 14.99
C ASN A 384 23.11 -6.89 15.72
#